data_AF-A0A2V9PG03-F1
#
_entry.id   AF-A0A2V9PG03-F1
#
_cell.length_a   1.000
_cell.length_b   1.000
_cell.length_c   1.000
_cell.angle_alpha   90.00
_cell.angle_beta   90.00
_cell.angle_gamma   90.00
#
_symmetry.space_group_name_H-M   'P 1'
#
loop_
_entity.id
_entity.type
_entity.pdbx_description
1 polymer ?
#
loop_
_entity_poly.entity_id
_entity_poly.type
_entity_poly.pdbx_seq_one_letter_code
_entity_poly.pdbx_strand_id
1 'polypeptide(L)'
;ELTSQREYFATHSACLLCHYINIEAEERSRIVCANDGFITVVPFWAVWPFEVLLLSRRHLGSLPELKGAEVTQLAEALKQVVSIYDRVFGIPFPYSMGFHQTPSDRSEHPEWHFHAHFYPPLLRSATVRKFMVGFEMLGNPQRDITSGAGGRKTAFASRRH
;
A
#
# COMPACT_ATOMS: atom_id res chain seq x y z
N GLU A 1 10.04 2.72 9.97
CA GLU A 1 10.17 3.17 8.56
C GLU A 1 11.36 4.11 8.34
N LEU A 2 11.45 5.24 9.05
CA LEU A 2 12.51 6.23 8.81
C LEU A 2 13.93 5.63 8.90
N THR A 3 14.21 4.89 9.97
CA THR A 3 15.51 4.21 10.16
C THR A 3 15.85 3.29 8.99
N SER A 4 14.92 2.41 8.59
CA SER A 4 15.14 1.45 7.50
C SER A 4 15.33 2.14 6.14
N GLN A 5 14.56 3.20 5.85
CA GLN A 5 14.73 3.96 4.62
C GLN A 5 16.07 4.70 4.58
N ARG A 6 16.50 5.28 5.72
CA ARG A 6 17.82 5.92 5.87
C ARG A 6 18.97 4.95 5.66
N GLU A 7 18.92 3.79 6.31
CA GLU A 7 19.95 2.75 6.18
C GLU A 7 20.06 2.24 4.73
N TYR A 8 18.91 2.03 4.07
CA TYR A 8 18.87 1.62 2.69
C TYR A 8 19.48 2.69 1.77
N PHE A 9 19.09 3.95 1.96
CA PHE A 9 19.60 5.08 1.19
C PHE A 9 21.11 5.27 1.39
N ALA A 10 21.61 5.14 2.62
CA ALA A 10 23.04 5.23 2.91
C ALA A 10 23.86 4.14 2.17
N THR A 11 23.28 2.95 2.02
CA THR A 11 23.96 1.81 1.37
C THR A 11 23.85 1.84 -0.16
N HIS A 12 22.70 2.26 -0.69
CA HIS A 12 22.37 2.13 -2.12
C HIS A 12 22.35 3.47 -2.87
N SER A 13 22.44 4.61 -2.17
CA SER A 13 22.26 5.96 -2.72
C SER A 13 20.96 6.13 -3.52
N ALA A 14 19.92 5.40 -3.14
CA ALA A 14 18.63 5.37 -3.81
C ALA A 14 17.49 5.17 -2.81
N CYS A 15 16.32 5.73 -3.09
CA CYS A 15 15.14 5.56 -2.25
C CYS A 15 14.62 4.11 -2.33
N LEU A 16 14.40 3.48 -1.17
CA LEU A 16 13.93 2.11 -1.04
C LEU A 16 12.61 1.89 -1.78
N LEU A 17 11.63 2.78 -1.57
CA LEU A 17 10.31 2.63 -2.14
C LEU A 17 10.27 2.94 -3.64
N CYS A 18 11.13 3.84 -4.15
CA CYS A 18 11.32 3.99 -5.60
C CYS A 18 11.78 2.68 -6.25
N HIS A 19 12.77 2.03 -5.66
CA HIS A 19 13.27 0.75 -6.17
C HIS A 19 12.19 -0.33 -6.06
N TYR A 20 11.46 -0.38 -4.95
CA TYR A 20 10.34 -1.29 -4.76
C TYR A 20 9.25 -1.12 -5.83
N ILE A 21 8.90 0.13 -6.18
CA ILE A 21 7.94 0.42 -7.26
C ILE A 21 8.41 -0.17 -8.59
N ASN A 22 9.70 -0.05 -8.92
CA ASN A 22 10.24 -0.57 -10.16
C ASN A 22 10.13 -2.10 -10.22
N ILE A 23 10.49 -2.79 -9.12
CA ILE A 23 10.36 -4.25 -9.01
C ILE A 23 8.91 -4.69 -9.21
N GLU A 24 7.96 -4.05 -8.52
CA GLU A 24 6.54 -4.40 -8.66
C GLU A 24 5.98 -4.08 -10.05
N ALA A 25 6.46 -3.00 -10.69
CA ALA A 25 6.09 -2.62 -12.05
C ALA A 25 6.59 -3.61 -13.11
N GLU A 26 7.76 -4.23 -12.87
CA GLU A 26 8.34 -5.28 -13.70
C GLU A 26 7.62 -6.62 -13.49
N GLU A 27 7.45 -7.05 -12.24
CA GLU A 27 6.83 -8.35 -11.92
C GLU A 27 5.32 -8.39 -12.20
N ARG A 28 4.62 -7.26 -11.98
CA ARG A 28 3.17 -7.06 -12.17
C ARG A 28 2.25 -8.00 -11.39
N SER A 29 2.80 -8.89 -10.56
CA SER A 29 2.07 -9.98 -9.92
C SER A 29 1.21 -9.53 -8.72
N ARG A 30 1.54 -8.38 -8.12
CA ARG A 30 0.86 -7.84 -6.93
C ARG A 30 0.25 -6.45 -7.15
N ILE A 31 0.22 -5.96 -8.39
CA ILE A 31 -0.45 -4.71 -8.73
C ILE A 31 -1.97 -4.91 -8.65
N VAL A 32 -2.62 -4.05 -7.88
CA VAL A 32 -4.08 -4.01 -7.70
C VAL A 32 -4.71 -3.07 -8.72
N CYS A 33 -4.18 -1.85 -8.80
CA CYS A 33 -4.52 -0.84 -9.78
C CYS A 33 -3.36 0.16 -9.93
N ALA A 34 -3.36 0.91 -11.03
CA ALA A 34 -2.39 1.97 -11.29
C ALA A 34 -3.01 3.02 -12.22
N ASN A 35 -2.55 4.26 -12.09
CA ASN A 35 -2.76 5.33 -13.06
C ASN A 35 -1.42 6.05 -13.33
N ASP A 36 -1.45 7.18 -14.00
CA ASP A 36 -0.22 7.88 -14.40
C ASP A 36 0.60 8.38 -13.20
N GLY A 37 -0.05 8.74 -12.09
CA GLY A 37 0.59 9.31 -10.90
C GLY A 37 0.85 8.31 -9.77
N PHE A 38 0.07 7.22 -9.69
CA PHE A 38 0.07 6.32 -8.55
C PHE A 38 0.02 4.85 -8.96
N ILE A 39 0.64 4.01 -8.13
CA ILE A 39 0.57 2.56 -8.20
C ILE A 39 0.06 2.04 -6.85
N THR A 40 -0.85 1.08 -6.87
CA THR A 40 -1.31 0.38 -5.67
C THR A 40 -1.00 -1.09 -5.79
N VAL A 41 -0.32 -1.62 -4.78
CA VAL A 41 0.14 -3.01 -4.74
C VAL A 41 -0.30 -3.69 -3.45
N VAL A 42 -0.39 -5.01 -3.45
CA VAL A 42 -0.34 -5.78 -2.20
C VAL A 42 1.13 -5.94 -1.84
N PRO A 43 1.63 -5.32 -0.75
CA PRO A 43 3.06 -5.33 -0.48
C PRO A 43 3.54 -6.77 -0.25
N PHE A 44 4.79 -7.06 -0.66
CA PHE A 44 5.37 -8.40 -0.47
C PHE A 44 5.32 -8.84 1.01
N TRP A 45 5.53 -7.87 1.92
CA TRP A 45 5.51 -8.01 3.37
C TRP A 45 4.12 -7.83 4.01
N ALA A 46 3.02 -7.82 3.24
CA ALA A 46 1.67 -7.66 3.76
C ALA A 46 1.38 -8.60 4.95
N VAL A 47 0.74 -8.04 5.98
CA VAL A 47 0.28 -8.75 7.18
C VAL A 47 -1.23 -8.94 7.15
N TRP A 48 -1.96 -7.94 6.66
CA TRP A 48 -3.42 -8.01 6.50
C TRP A 48 -3.80 -8.75 5.21
N PRO A 49 -4.94 -9.44 5.16
CA PRO A 49 -5.26 -10.35 4.06
C PRO A 49 -5.38 -9.68 2.70
N PHE A 50 -5.86 -8.43 2.72
CA PHE A 50 -6.04 -7.60 1.54
C PHE A 50 -5.29 -6.28 1.69
N GLU A 51 -4.21 -6.26 2.48
CA GLU A 51 -3.37 -5.08 2.66
C GLU A 51 -2.98 -4.49 1.31
N VAL A 52 -3.15 -3.18 1.15
CA VAL A 52 -2.59 -2.48 0.00
C VAL A 52 -1.72 -1.31 0.42
N LEU A 53 -0.68 -1.11 -0.38
CA LEU A 53 0.25 0.00 -0.30
C LEU A 53 0.06 0.84 -1.56
N LEU A 54 -0.40 2.08 -1.39
CA LEU A 54 -0.51 3.08 -2.45
C LEU A 54 0.74 3.95 -2.44
N LEU A 55 1.40 4.05 -3.59
CA LEU A 55 2.68 4.72 -3.78
C LEU A 55 2.57 5.75 -4.90
N SER A 56 3.14 6.93 -4.69
CA SER A 56 3.36 7.89 -5.78
C SER A 56 4.42 7.36 -6.75
N ARG A 57 4.21 7.47 -8.06
CA ARG A 57 5.20 7.01 -9.06
C ARG A 57 6.39 7.95 -9.12
N ARG A 58 6.15 9.26 -9.01
CA ARG A 58 7.19 10.26 -8.83
C ARG A 58 7.65 10.25 -7.38
N HIS A 59 8.96 10.33 -7.17
CA HIS A 59 9.51 10.55 -5.84
C HIS A 59 9.06 11.92 -5.29
N LEU A 60 8.37 11.89 -4.16
CA LEU A 60 7.91 13.06 -3.40
C LEU A 60 7.76 12.68 -1.92
N GLY A 61 7.95 13.65 -1.03
CA GLY A 61 7.96 13.40 0.41
C GLY A 61 6.60 13.54 1.09
N SER A 62 5.75 14.44 0.58
CA SER A 62 4.53 14.86 1.25
C SER A 62 3.42 15.32 0.29
N LEU A 63 2.17 15.35 0.77
CA LEU A 63 0.98 15.78 -0.02
C LEU A 63 1.13 17.19 -0.62
N PRO A 64 1.70 18.20 0.09
CA PRO A 64 1.90 19.52 -0.49
C PRO A 64 2.80 19.55 -1.74
N GLU A 65 3.63 18.54 -1.96
CA GLU A 65 4.50 18.44 -3.13
C GLU A 65 3.79 17.90 -4.38
N LEU A 66 2.51 17.51 -4.27
CA LEU A 66 1.72 17.06 -5.41
C LEU A 66 1.45 18.21 -6.39
N LYS A 67 1.58 17.90 -7.68
CA LYS A 67 1.20 18.78 -8.78
C LYS A 67 -0.30 18.66 -9.04
N GLY A 68 -0.89 19.63 -9.73
CA GLY A 68 -2.34 19.68 -9.98
C GLY A 68 -2.94 18.39 -10.57
N ALA A 69 -2.27 17.80 -11.56
CA ALA A 69 -2.69 16.51 -12.14
C ALA A 69 -2.58 15.34 -11.13
N GLU A 70 -1.54 15.33 -10.31
CA GLU A 70 -1.28 14.28 -9.32
C GLU A 70 -2.32 14.31 -8.18
N VAL A 71 -2.87 15.48 -7.83
CA VAL A 71 -3.97 15.57 -6.86
C VAL A 71 -5.21 14.82 -7.37
N THR A 72 -5.54 15.00 -8.65
CA THR A 72 -6.68 14.30 -9.28
C THR A 72 -6.41 12.81 -9.38
N GLN A 73 -5.19 12.43 -9.80
CA GLN A 73 -4.77 11.04 -9.89
C GLN A 73 -4.75 10.33 -8.52
N LEU A 74 -4.42 11.03 -7.44
CA LEU A 74 -4.52 10.48 -6.08
C LEU A 74 -5.98 10.19 -5.72
N ALA A 75 -6.89 11.14 -5.99
CA ALA A 75 -8.32 10.95 -5.72
C ALA A 75 -8.89 9.77 -6.52
N GLU A 76 -8.50 9.61 -7.78
CA GLU A 76 -8.85 8.46 -8.61
C GLU A 76 -8.32 7.15 -8.04
N ALA A 77 -7.04 7.11 -7.64
CA ALA A 77 -6.43 5.91 -7.06
C ALA A 77 -7.14 5.49 -5.76
N LEU A 78 -7.41 6.44 -4.86
CA LEU A 78 -8.17 6.19 -3.63
C LEU A 78 -9.58 5.66 -3.93
N LYS A 79 -10.30 6.29 -4.88
CA LYS A 79 -11.63 5.82 -5.31
C LYS A 79 -11.56 4.40 -5.86
N GLN A 80 -10.56 4.08 -6.67
CA GLN A 80 -10.37 2.73 -7.21
C GLN A 80 -10.14 1.71 -6.10
N VAL A 81 -9.26 2.00 -5.13
CA VAL A 81 -8.98 1.10 -3.99
C VAL A 81 -10.25 0.81 -3.19
N VAL A 82 -11.00 1.85 -2.81
CA VAL A 82 -12.25 1.68 -2.04
C VAL A 82 -13.29 0.90 -2.85
N SER A 83 -13.44 1.20 -4.15
CA SER A 83 -14.37 0.48 -5.02
C SER A 83 -13.99 -0.99 -5.23
N ILE A 84 -12.68 -1.29 -5.24
CA ILE A 84 -12.18 -2.68 -5.30
C ILE A 84 -12.55 -3.40 -4.02
N TYR A 85 -12.31 -2.79 -2.86
CA TYR A 85 -12.63 -3.39 -1.59
C TYR A 85 -14.12 -3.74 -1.46
N ASP A 86 -15.02 -2.82 -1.77
CA ASP A 86 -16.47 -3.09 -1.68
C ASP A 86 -16.90 -4.28 -2.56
N ARG A 87 -16.22 -4.49 -3.70
CA ARG A 87 -16.45 -5.62 -4.60
C ARG A 87 -15.88 -6.95 -4.11
N VAL A 88 -14.87 -6.97 -3.23
CA VAL A 88 -14.25 -8.23 -2.75
C VAL A 88 -15.29 -9.12 -2.07
N PHE A 89 -16.20 -8.52 -1.29
CA PHE A 89 -17.26 -9.24 -0.58
C PHE A 89 -18.69 -8.71 -0.82
N GLY A 90 -18.85 -7.71 -1.70
CA GLY A 90 -20.16 -7.14 -2.02
C GLY A 90 -20.79 -6.34 -0.87
N ILE A 91 -19.97 -5.82 0.04
CA ILE A 91 -20.39 -5.01 1.18
C ILE A 91 -19.41 -3.85 1.39
N PRO A 92 -19.82 -2.75 2.06
CA PRO A 92 -18.88 -1.72 2.52
C PRO A 92 -17.74 -2.35 3.30
N PHE A 93 -16.53 -2.22 2.80
CA PHE A 93 -15.39 -2.95 3.31
C PHE A 93 -14.68 -2.13 4.41
N PRO A 94 -14.59 -2.60 5.65
CA PRO A 94 -13.93 -1.85 6.72
C PRO A 94 -12.41 -1.83 6.52
N TYR A 95 -11.77 -0.69 6.79
CA TYR A 95 -10.30 -0.57 6.81
C TYR A 95 -9.87 0.59 7.71
N SER A 96 -8.66 0.51 8.24
CA SER A 96 -7.91 1.69 8.68
C SER A 96 -6.96 2.10 7.57
N MET A 97 -6.79 3.41 7.35
CA MET A 97 -5.82 3.93 6.39
C MET A 97 -5.04 5.10 6.98
N GLY A 98 -3.79 5.26 6.55
CA GLY A 98 -2.95 6.39 6.94
C GLY A 98 -1.98 6.79 5.82
N PHE A 99 -1.66 8.08 5.74
CA PHE A 99 -0.57 8.58 4.91
C PHE A 99 0.72 8.66 5.72
N HIS A 100 1.81 8.22 5.11
CA HIS A 100 3.15 8.30 5.65
C HIS A 100 3.94 9.31 4.82
N GLN A 101 4.22 10.45 5.43
CA GLN A 101 4.88 11.60 4.82
C GLN A 101 6.22 11.85 5.50
N THR A 102 7.08 12.63 4.85
CA THR A 102 8.33 13.09 5.45
C THR A 102 8.07 13.73 6.81
N PRO A 103 8.93 13.49 7.82
CA PRO A 103 8.87 14.19 9.10
C PRO A 103 8.80 15.71 8.92
N SER A 104 8.04 16.39 9.79
CA SER A 104 7.89 17.85 9.76
C SER A 104 8.99 18.57 10.56
N ASP A 105 10.17 17.97 10.70
CA ASP A 105 11.29 18.47 11.50
C ASP A 105 12.17 19.51 10.78
N ARG A 106 11.76 19.92 9.57
CA ARG A 106 12.45 20.87 8.68
C ARG A 106 13.80 20.38 8.13
N SER A 107 14.12 19.09 8.28
CA SER A 107 15.27 18.47 7.64
C SER A 107 14.89 17.93 6.25
N GLU A 108 15.90 17.76 5.39
CA GLU A 108 15.71 17.04 4.15
C GLU A 108 15.67 15.53 4.41
N HIS A 109 14.78 14.84 3.69
CA HIS A 109 14.59 13.40 3.79
C HIS A 109 14.54 12.75 2.40
N PRO A 110 15.63 12.80 1.61
CA PRO A 110 15.69 12.19 0.28
C PRO A 110 15.49 10.67 0.30
N GLU A 111 15.67 10.04 1.47
CA GLU A 111 15.40 8.63 1.68
C GLU A 111 13.90 8.28 1.67
N TRP A 112 13.03 9.24 1.99
CA TRP A 112 11.62 9.01 2.26
C TRP A 112 10.77 9.09 1.00
N HIS A 113 9.74 8.26 0.92
CA HIS A 113 8.78 8.28 -0.20
C HIS A 113 7.35 8.33 0.32
N PHE A 114 6.55 9.26 -0.20
CA PHE A 114 5.14 9.39 0.12
C PHE A 114 4.32 8.15 -0.25
N HIS A 115 3.66 7.56 0.75
CA HIS A 115 2.83 6.39 0.57
C HIS A 115 1.64 6.36 1.53
N ALA A 116 0.66 5.52 1.22
CA ALA A 116 -0.49 5.27 2.08
C ALA A 116 -0.69 3.77 2.30
N HIS A 117 -0.98 3.40 3.54
CA HIS A 117 -1.31 2.03 3.90
C HIS A 117 -2.82 1.87 4.07
N PHE A 118 -3.33 0.71 3.67
CA PHE A 118 -4.69 0.26 3.98
C PHE A 118 -4.61 -1.07 4.71
N TYR A 119 -5.24 -1.14 5.88
CA TYR A 119 -5.27 -2.32 6.76
C TYR A 119 -6.70 -2.85 6.90
N PRO A 120 -7.18 -3.65 5.93
CA PRO A 120 -8.48 -4.31 5.95
C PRO A 120 -8.52 -5.55 6.87
N PRO A 121 -9.50 -5.68 7.79
CA PRO A 121 -9.57 -6.80 8.71
C PRO A 121 -10.36 -8.01 8.18
N LEU A 122 -11.15 -7.90 7.11
CA LEU A 122 -11.90 -9.04 6.58
C LEU A 122 -10.93 -10.06 5.94
N LEU A 123 -11.21 -11.36 6.11
CA LEU A 123 -10.33 -12.45 5.69
C LEU A 123 -11.01 -13.38 4.66
N ARG A 124 -12.06 -14.11 5.08
CA ARG A 124 -12.68 -15.16 4.24
C ARG A 124 -14.01 -14.72 3.61
N SER A 125 -14.77 -13.88 4.30
CA SER A 125 -16.10 -13.41 3.89
C SER A 125 -16.42 -12.06 4.53
N ALA A 126 -17.59 -11.52 4.21
CA ALA A 126 -18.19 -10.35 4.85
C ALA A 126 -18.32 -10.46 6.39
N THR A 127 -18.33 -11.67 6.94
CA THR A 127 -18.55 -11.94 8.38
C THR A 127 -17.31 -12.47 9.10
N VAL A 128 -16.27 -12.89 8.37
CA VAL A 128 -15.08 -13.54 8.94
C VAL A 128 -13.87 -12.62 8.85
N ARG A 129 -13.39 -12.19 10.02
CA ARG A 129 -12.26 -11.26 10.20
C ARG A 129 -10.98 -11.97 10.63
N LYS A 130 -9.84 -11.37 10.27
CA LYS A 130 -8.56 -11.59 10.92
C LYS A 130 -8.56 -10.91 12.29
N PHE A 131 -8.08 -11.60 13.30
CA PHE A 131 -7.80 -11.05 14.63
C PHE A 131 -6.29 -11.02 14.82
N MET A 132 -5.72 -9.85 15.08
CA MET A 132 -4.31 -9.72 15.49
C MET A 132 -4.26 -9.77 17.01
N VAL A 133 -4.17 -10.98 17.57
CA VAL A 133 -4.23 -11.24 19.01
C VAL A 133 -3.23 -12.34 19.39
N GLY A 134 -3.09 -12.68 20.67
CA GLY A 134 -2.30 -13.85 21.09
C GLY A 134 -0.83 -13.76 20.69
N PHE A 135 -0.41 -14.60 19.74
CA PHE A 135 0.99 -14.64 19.27
C PHE A 135 1.39 -13.35 18.55
N GLU A 136 0.50 -12.75 17.76
CA GLU A 136 0.78 -11.52 17.02
C GLU A 136 1.03 -10.31 17.93
N MET A 137 0.52 -10.33 19.17
CA MET A 137 0.77 -9.27 20.16
C MET A 137 2.04 -9.48 20.98
N LEU A 138 2.49 -10.72 21.15
CA LEU A 138 3.59 -11.09 22.05
C LEU A 138 4.83 -11.63 21.32
N GLY A 139 4.74 -11.85 20.01
CA GLY A 139 5.77 -12.42 19.17
C GLY A 139 5.91 -11.64 17.87
N ASN A 140 5.38 -12.17 16.77
CA ASN A 140 5.50 -11.57 15.45
C ASN A 140 4.19 -11.66 14.67
N PRO A 141 3.94 -10.73 13.72
CA PRO A 141 2.76 -10.82 12.85
C PRO A 141 2.76 -12.09 12.01
N GLN A 142 1.64 -12.81 12.00
CA GLN A 142 1.43 -14.01 11.19
C GLN A 142 0.35 -13.76 10.13
N ARG A 143 0.40 -14.46 8.99
CA ARG A 143 -0.64 -14.44 7.96
C ARG A 143 -1.01 -15.83 7.46
N ASP A 144 -2.32 -16.07 7.27
CA ASP A 144 -2.86 -17.32 6.72
C ASP A 144 -2.85 -17.36 5.19
N ILE A 145 -2.93 -16.20 4.54
CA ILE A 145 -3.00 -16.05 3.09
C ILE A 145 -1.70 -15.38 2.62
N THR A 146 -1.11 -15.88 1.53
CA THR A 146 0.09 -15.24 0.94
C THR A 146 -0.26 -13.89 0.32
N SER A 147 0.68 -12.94 0.33
CA SER A 147 0.53 -11.63 -0.33
C SER A 147 0.14 -11.80 -1.81
N GLY A 148 0.73 -12.77 -2.51
CA GLY A 148 0.34 -13.09 -3.89
C GLY A 148 -1.11 -13.61 -4.03
N ALA A 149 -1.62 -14.40 -3.08
CA ALA A 149 -3.01 -14.86 -3.12
C ALA A 149 -4.01 -13.73 -2.79
N GLY A 150 -3.68 -12.86 -1.81
CA GLY A 150 -4.44 -11.64 -1.52
C GLY A 150 -4.48 -10.71 -2.73
N GLY A 151 -3.32 -10.47 -3.36
CA GLY A 151 -3.15 -9.66 -4.56
C GLY A 151 -3.95 -10.17 -5.75
N ARG A 152 -3.97 -11.49 -6.00
CA ARG A 152 -4.82 -12.05 -7.07
C ARG A 152 -6.31 -11.79 -6.84
N LYS A 153 -6.78 -11.86 -5.60
CA LYS A 153 -8.21 -11.67 -5.29
C LYS A 153 -8.62 -10.19 -5.38
N THR A 154 -7.79 -9.26 -4.93
CA THR A 154 -8.02 -7.81 -5.10
C THR A 154 -7.91 -7.39 -6.56
N ALA A 155 -6.90 -7.88 -7.29
CA ALA A 155 -6.74 -7.62 -8.73
C ALA A 155 -7.85 -8.27 -9.57
N PHE A 156 -8.44 -9.38 -9.12
CA PHE A 156 -9.61 -9.96 -9.79
C PHE A 156 -10.87 -9.12 -9.55
N ALA A 157 -11.07 -8.60 -8.33
CA ALA A 157 -12.18 -7.70 -8.02
C ALA A 157 -12.10 -6.38 -8.79
N SER A 158 -10.90 -5.90 -9.14
CA SER A 158 -10.74 -4.68 -9.94
C SER A 158 -11.26 -4.80 -11.37
N ARG A 159 -11.20 -6.00 -11.96
CA ARG A 159 -11.57 -6.30 -13.36
C ARG A 159 -13.07 -6.54 -13.59
N ARG A 160 -13.87 -6.68 -12.53
CA ARG A 160 -15.33 -6.84 -12.66
C ARG A 160 -15.95 -5.46 -12.88
N HIS A 161 -16.21 -5.13 -14.15
CA HIS A 161 -17.00 -3.97 -14.59
C HIS A 161 -18.46 -4.09 -14.14
#